data_AF-A0A8T6PB52-F1
#
_entry.id   AF-A0A8T6PB52-F1
#
_cell.length_a   1.000
_cell.length_b   1.000
_cell.length_c   1.000
_cell.angle_alpha   90.00
_cell.angle_beta   90.00
_cell.angle_gamma   90.00
#
_symmetry.space_group_name_H-M   'P 1'
#
loop_
_entity.id
_entity.type
_entity.pdbx_description
1 polymer ?
#
loop_
_entity_poly.entity_id
_entity_poly.type
_entity_poly.pdbx_seq_one_letter_code
_entity_poly.pdbx_strand_id
1 'polypeptide(L)'
;MTTATSIPSQETAREVLASFWWMPLVRGILLILFGLIMLFSPGSTLLSLIWLLGIYWIVDGIFGIFEGLRGHTERSRLWAIVGGVLGIVAGLIIVSNPIVAGVIGATFIAVLIGVTTVANGIMMIFAGRNGEWTWWGLVMGILYVLFGIFMFAHPLATVGALVWLFGFWAIVAGVAAIFLAFRVRGLAKAEQTS
;
A
#
# COMPACT_ATOMS: atom_id res chain seq x y z
N MET A 1 -13.77 -32.52 33.91
CA MET A 1 -12.75 -31.49 34.21
C MET A 1 -12.77 -30.48 33.07
N THR A 2 -13.47 -29.37 33.24
CA THR A 2 -13.60 -28.28 32.27
C THR A 2 -12.69 -27.14 32.71
N THR A 3 -11.54 -26.97 32.06
CA THR A 3 -10.67 -25.81 32.23
C THR A 3 -11.38 -24.57 31.67
N ALA A 4 -11.84 -23.70 32.57
CA ALA A 4 -12.36 -22.40 32.20
C ALA A 4 -11.20 -21.52 31.72
N THR A 5 -11.20 -21.17 30.43
CA THR A 5 -10.32 -20.15 29.87
C THR A 5 -10.71 -18.81 30.49
N SER A 6 -9.99 -18.36 31.52
CA SER A 6 -10.22 -17.06 32.16
C SER A 6 -9.85 -15.94 31.17
N ILE A 7 -10.84 -15.12 30.81
CA ILE A 7 -10.62 -13.92 30.00
C ILE A 7 -9.71 -12.98 30.82
N PRO A 8 -8.59 -12.47 30.25
CA PRO A 8 -7.69 -11.58 30.97
C PRO A 8 -8.44 -10.34 31.48
N SER A 9 -8.15 -9.90 32.71
CA SER A 9 -8.79 -8.70 33.29
C SER A 9 -8.42 -7.45 32.47
N GLN A 10 -9.35 -6.49 32.40
CA GLN A 10 -9.18 -5.23 31.64
C GLN A 10 -7.91 -4.45 32.04
N GLU A 11 -7.44 -4.59 33.28
CA GLU A 11 -6.16 -4.06 33.78
C GLU A 11 -4.95 -4.62 33.01
N THR A 12 -4.86 -5.94 32.88
CA THR A 12 -3.73 -6.62 32.20
C THR A 12 -3.61 -6.19 30.74
N ALA A 13 -4.74 -5.99 30.04
CA ALA A 13 -4.74 -5.54 28.65
C ALA A 13 -4.25 -4.08 28.52
N ARG A 14 -4.56 -3.21 29.48
CA ARG A 14 -4.13 -1.81 29.49
C ARG A 14 -2.65 -1.65 29.82
N GLU A 15 -2.11 -2.43 30.76
CA GLU A 15 -0.67 -2.44 31.07
C GLU A 15 0.18 -2.83 29.87
N VAL A 16 -0.26 -3.85 29.13
CA VAL A 16 0.44 -4.28 27.89
C VAL A 16 0.42 -3.15 26.85
N LEU A 17 -0.73 -2.50 26.62
CA LEU A 17 -0.84 -1.35 25.70
C LEU A 17 0.02 -0.15 26.14
N ALA A 18 0.07 0.12 27.44
CA ALA A 18 0.90 1.17 28.02
C ALA A 18 2.40 0.89 27.83
N SER A 19 2.83 -0.36 27.91
CA SER A 19 4.23 -0.76 27.65
C SER A 19 4.66 -0.53 26.19
N PHE A 20 3.71 -0.62 25.25
CA PHE A 20 3.96 -0.42 23.81
C PHE A 20 3.78 1.03 23.32
N TRP A 21 3.73 2.04 24.21
CA TRP A 21 3.59 3.45 23.84
C TRP A 21 4.67 3.97 22.86
N TRP A 22 5.85 3.35 22.87
CA TRP A 22 6.97 3.71 22.00
C TRP A 22 6.79 3.23 20.56
N MET A 23 5.97 2.19 20.32
CA MET A 23 5.75 1.65 18.97
C MET A 23 5.07 2.67 18.05
N PRO A 24 3.96 3.35 18.44
CA PRO A 24 3.38 4.42 17.64
C PRO A 24 4.35 5.59 17.41
N LEU A 25 5.22 5.90 18.39
CA LEU A 25 6.20 6.99 18.26
C LEU A 25 7.23 6.67 17.18
N VAL A 26 7.89 5.52 17.27
CA VAL A 26 8.90 5.08 16.31
C VAL A 26 8.29 4.95 14.92
N ARG A 27 7.12 4.32 14.82
CA ARG A 27 6.37 4.22 13.55
C ARG A 27 6.07 5.61 12.97
N GLY A 28 5.64 6.54 13.81
CA GLY A 28 5.31 7.90 13.39
C GLY A 28 6.53 8.65 12.83
N ILE A 29 7.66 8.57 13.50
CA ILE A 29 8.93 9.17 13.04
C ILE A 29 9.35 8.56 11.70
N LEU A 30 9.31 7.22 11.57
CA LEU A 30 9.66 6.53 10.33
C LEU A 30 8.76 6.95 9.17
N LEU A 31 7.45 7.07 9.40
CA LEU A 31 6.49 7.52 8.39
C LEU A 31 6.74 8.96 7.94
N ILE A 32 7.07 9.87 8.86
CA ILE A 32 7.41 11.25 8.51
C ILE A 32 8.67 11.28 7.65
N LEU A 33 9.74 10.60 8.07
CA LEU A 33 10.99 10.55 7.31
C LEU A 33 10.77 9.96 5.91
N PHE A 34 10.03 8.86 5.82
CA PHE A 34 9.69 8.24 4.55
C PHE A 34 8.86 9.17 3.65
N GLY A 35 7.87 9.85 4.22
CA GLY A 35 7.05 10.81 3.49
C GLY A 35 7.85 12.03 3.00
N LEU A 36 8.80 12.54 3.79
CA LEU A 36 9.70 13.61 3.37
C LEU A 36 10.60 13.14 2.20
N ILE A 37 11.15 11.92 2.26
CA ILE A 37 11.94 11.36 1.16
C ILE A 37 11.09 11.24 -0.12
N MET A 38 9.84 10.80 0.00
CA MET A 38 8.90 10.74 -1.14
C MET A 38 8.62 12.12 -1.76
N LEU A 39 8.44 13.15 -0.93
CA LEU A 39 8.12 14.50 -1.40
C LEU A 39 9.31 15.16 -2.10
N PHE A 40 10.49 15.10 -1.48
CA PHE A 40 11.69 15.80 -1.97
C PHE A 40 12.51 14.98 -2.96
N SER A 41 12.37 13.66 -2.96
CA SER A 41 13.10 12.74 -3.83
C SER A 41 12.20 11.62 -4.37
N PRO A 42 11.20 11.96 -5.20
CA PRO A 42 10.28 10.96 -5.75
C PRO A 42 11.01 9.94 -6.65
N GLY A 43 12.04 10.38 -7.38
CA GLY A 43 12.83 9.48 -8.25
C GLY A 43 13.60 8.41 -7.48
N SER A 44 14.27 8.76 -6.38
CA SER A 44 14.99 7.78 -5.56
C SER A 44 14.04 6.84 -4.84
N THR A 45 12.88 7.34 -4.40
CA THR A 45 11.84 6.53 -3.78
C THR A 45 11.31 5.50 -4.77
N LEU A 46 10.98 5.90 -6.00
CA LEU A 46 10.53 4.99 -7.04
C LEU A 46 11.55 3.90 -7.31
N LEU A 47 12.82 4.26 -7.50
CA LEU A 47 13.89 3.29 -7.70
C LEU A 47 14.01 2.31 -6.52
N SER A 48 13.93 2.81 -5.30
CA SER A 48 13.98 1.97 -4.10
C SER A 48 12.81 0.98 -4.04
N LEU A 49 11.60 1.43 -4.37
CA LEU A 49 10.41 0.57 -4.44
C LEU A 49 10.54 -0.48 -5.54
N ILE A 50 11.11 -0.13 -6.70
CA ILE A 50 11.34 -1.07 -7.80
C ILE A 50 12.37 -2.14 -7.40
N TRP A 51 13.47 -1.75 -6.73
CA TRP A 51 14.44 -2.68 -6.19
C TRP A 51 13.82 -3.65 -5.18
N LEU A 52 13.05 -3.11 -4.23
CA LEU A 52 12.32 -3.91 -3.25
C LEU A 52 11.34 -4.87 -3.93
N LEU A 53 10.62 -4.42 -4.96
CA LEU A 53 9.71 -5.26 -5.74
C LEU A 53 10.45 -6.41 -6.43
N GLY A 54 11.58 -6.13 -7.07
CA GLY A 54 12.38 -7.15 -7.75
C GLY A 54 12.92 -8.21 -6.78
N ILE A 55 13.49 -7.78 -5.65
CA ILE A 55 13.95 -8.69 -4.60
C ILE A 55 12.79 -9.49 -4.02
N TYR A 56 11.65 -8.84 -3.75
CA TYR A 56 10.44 -9.50 -3.25
C TYR A 56 9.97 -10.59 -4.22
N TRP A 57 9.93 -10.33 -5.54
CA TRP A 57 9.53 -11.31 -6.55
C TRP A 57 10.48 -12.51 -6.64
N ILE A 58 11.79 -12.29 -6.46
CA ILE A 58 12.76 -13.38 -6.40
C ILE A 58 12.48 -14.25 -5.18
N VAL A 59 12.32 -13.63 -4.00
CA VAL A 59 12.09 -14.33 -2.74
C VAL A 59 10.76 -15.09 -2.77
N ASP A 60 9.69 -14.43 -3.18
CA ASP A 60 8.36 -15.03 -3.36
C ASP A 60 8.40 -16.18 -4.37
N GLY A 61 9.12 -16.00 -5.48
CA GLY A 61 9.28 -17.06 -6.48
C GLY A 61 10.03 -18.29 -5.95
N ILE A 62 11.05 -18.09 -5.11
CA ILE A 62 11.75 -19.18 -4.41
C ILE A 62 10.76 -19.92 -3.50
N PHE A 63 9.95 -19.20 -2.71
CA PHE A 63 8.94 -19.81 -1.86
C PHE A 63 7.87 -20.56 -2.66
N GLY A 64 7.41 -20.00 -3.78
CA GLY A 64 6.45 -20.65 -4.68
C GLY A 64 6.96 -21.99 -5.25
N ILE A 65 8.26 -22.07 -5.57
CA ILE A 65 8.88 -23.35 -5.97
C ILE A 65 8.87 -24.33 -4.79
N PHE A 66 9.26 -23.90 -3.59
CA PHE A 66 9.24 -24.75 -2.40
C PHE A 66 7.83 -25.28 -2.06
N GLU A 67 6.81 -24.44 -2.18
CA GLU A 67 5.41 -24.82 -2.01
C GLU A 67 4.96 -25.81 -3.07
N GLY A 68 5.33 -25.58 -4.33
CA GLY A 68 5.02 -26.49 -5.42
C GLY A 68 5.63 -27.88 -5.23
N LEU A 69 6.85 -27.96 -4.69
CA LEU A 69 7.49 -29.23 -4.35
C LEU A 69 6.81 -29.98 -3.19
N ARG A 70 6.12 -29.26 -2.29
CA ARG A 70 5.39 -29.84 -1.15
C ARG A 70 3.90 -30.09 -1.44
N GLY A 71 3.38 -29.60 -2.56
CA GLY A 71 1.96 -29.66 -2.89
C GLY A 71 1.44 -31.09 -3.10
N HIS A 72 0.23 -31.35 -2.60
CA HIS A 72 -0.42 -32.68 -2.66
C HIS A 72 -1.13 -32.99 -3.99
N THR A 73 -1.40 -31.98 -4.83
CA THR A 73 -2.12 -32.15 -6.09
C THR A 73 -1.24 -31.75 -7.27
N GLU A 74 -1.18 -32.56 -8.34
CA GLU A 74 -0.33 -32.28 -9.51
C GLU A 74 -0.62 -30.93 -10.16
N ARG A 75 -1.89 -30.54 -10.25
CA ARG A 75 -2.30 -29.25 -10.81
C ARG A 75 -1.76 -28.07 -9.98
N SER A 76 -1.92 -28.09 -8.66
CA SER A 76 -1.42 -27.00 -7.80
C SER A 76 0.10 -26.95 -7.78
N ARG A 77 0.77 -28.12 -7.84
CA ARG A 77 2.22 -28.23 -7.97
C ARG A 77 2.76 -27.54 -9.21
N LEU A 78 2.18 -27.82 -10.39
CA LEU A 78 2.64 -27.22 -11.64
C LEU A 78 2.46 -25.70 -11.64
N TRP A 79 1.30 -25.20 -11.19
CA TRP A 79 1.05 -23.75 -11.12
C TRP A 79 1.99 -23.04 -10.13
N ALA A 80 2.28 -23.66 -8.98
CA ALA A 80 3.20 -23.10 -8.00
C ALA A 80 4.65 -23.05 -8.51
N ILE A 81 5.13 -24.12 -9.16
CA ILE A 81 6.48 -24.14 -9.73
C ILE A 81 6.60 -23.14 -10.88
N VAL A 82 5.65 -23.13 -11.81
CA VAL A 82 5.66 -22.19 -12.95
C VAL A 82 5.57 -20.75 -12.46
N GLY A 83 4.64 -20.46 -11.54
CA GLY A 83 4.53 -19.15 -10.90
C GLY A 83 5.82 -18.73 -10.21
N GLY A 84 6.46 -19.66 -9.49
CA GLY A 84 7.71 -19.39 -8.79
C GLY A 84 8.88 -19.10 -9.73
N VAL A 85 9.04 -19.90 -10.80
CA VAL A 85 10.06 -19.65 -11.84
C VAL A 85 9.81 -18.31 -12.53
N LEU A 86 8.57 -18.01 -12.90
CA LEU A 86 8.20 -16.72 -13.51
C LEU A 86 8.49 -15.55 -12.55
N GLY A 87 8.20 -15.70 -11.26
CA GLY A 87 8.51 -14.72 -10.23
C GLY A 87 10.01 -14.43 -10.13
N ILE A 88 10.85 -15.47 -10.09
CA ILE A 88 12.31 -15.32 -10.08
C ILE A 88 12.81 -14.62 -11.34
N VAL A 89 12.37 -15.07 -12.52
CA VAL A 89 12.80 -14.49 -13.80
C VAL A 89 12.41 -13.02 -13.88
N ALA A 90 11.17 -12.69 -13.54
CA ALA A 90 10.71 -11.30 -13.58
C ALA A 90 11.40 -10.44 -12.51
N GLY A 91 11.62 -10.95 -11.31
CA GLY A 91 12.39 -10.26 -10.28
C GLY A 91 13.85 -10.00 -10.70
N LEU A 92 14.49 -10.96 -11.38
CA LEU A 92 15.83 -10.79 -11.94
C LEU A 92 15.86 -9.73 -13.06
N ILE A 93 14.84 -9.71 -13.93
CA ILE A 93 14.69 -8.67 -14.96
C ILE A 93 14.59 -7.28 -14.31
N ILE A 94 13.78 -7.16 -13.25
CA ILE A 94 13.61 -5.90 -12.50
C ILE A 94 14.95 -5.44 -11.90
N VAL A 95 15.64 -6.34 -11.20
CA VAL A 95 16.92 -6.05 -10.54
C VAL A 95 18.02 -5.70 -11.56
N SER A 96 18.02 -6.34 -12.73
CA SER A 96 19.05 -6.11 -13.75
C SER A 96 18.92 -4.72 -14.39
N ASN A 97 17.70 -4.22 -14.57
CA ASN A 97 17.45 -2.91 -15.18
C ASN A 97 16.29 -2.19 -14.47
N PRO A 98 16.50 -1.65 -13.26
CA PRO A 98 15.45 -1.09 -12.43
C PRO A 98 14.80 0.15 -13.08
N ILE A 99 15.54 0.91 -13.88
CA ILE A 99 14.98 2.07 -14.59
C ILE A 99 13.96 1.62 -15.63
N VAL A 100 14.32 0.68 -16.50
CA VAL A 100 13.42 0.18 -17.57
C VAL A 100 12.22 -0.54 -16.96
N ALA A 101 12.46 -1.40 -15.97
CA ALA A 101 11.39 -2.08 -15.24
C ALA A 101 10.44 -1.09 -14.55
N GLY A 102 11.00 -0.01 -13.98
CA GLY A 102 10.26 1.10 -13.41
C GLY A 102 9.36 1.79 -14.41
N VAL A 103 9.87 2.12 -15.60
CA VAL A 103 9.08 2.76 -16.65
C VAL A 103 7.95 1.85 -17.13
N ILE A 104 8.23 0.56 -17.36
CA ILE A 104 7.23 -0.42 -17.80
C ILE A 104 6.16 -0.59 -16.73
N GLY A 105 6.56 -0.85 -15.48
CA GLY A 105 5.66 -1.03 -14.35
C GLY A 105 4.83 0.23 -14.08
N ALA A 106 5.45 1.40 -14.10
CA ALA A 106 4.76 2.67 -13.93
C ALA A 106 3.73 2.91 -15.03
N THR A 107 4.08 2.63 -16.29
CA THR A 107 3.17 2.77 -17.43
C THR A 107 2.01 1.79 -17.31
N PHE A 108 2.28 0.54 -16.95
CA PHE A 108 1.25 -0.47 -16.76
C PHE A 108 0.25 -0.06 -15.67
N ILE A 109 0.74 0.38 -14.50
CA ILE A 109 -0.10 0.86 -13.40
C ILE A 109 -0.89 2.11 -13.82
N ALA A 110 -0.25 3.09 -14.45
CA ALA A 110 -0.91 4.31 -14.91
C ALA A 110 -2.03 4.02 -15.92
N VAL A 111 -1.81 3.09 -16.85
CA VAL A 111 -2.82 2.62 -17.81
C VAL A 111 -3.97 1.93 -17.08
N LEU A 112 -3.70 1.00 -16.16
CA LEU A 112 -4.76 0.32 -15.41
C LEU A 112 -5.62 1.30 -14.62
N ILE A 113 -4.99 2.21 -13.87
CA ILE A 113 -5.73 3.22 -13.10
C ILE A 113 -6.46 4.17 -14.05
N GLY A 114 -5.83 4.59 -15.15
CA GLY A 114 -6.44 5.41 -16.18
C GLY A 114 -7.72 4.79 -16.76
N VAL A 115 -7.67 3.53 -17.20
CA VAL A 115 -8.84 2.78 -17.72
C VAL A 115 -9.97 2.81 -16.69
N THR A 116 -9.68 2.41 -15.45
CA THR A 116 -10.71 2.33 -14.39
C THR A 116 -11.28 3.69 -14.05
N THR A 117 -10.45 4.75 -14.02
CA THR A 117 -10.87 6.12 -13.75
C THR A 117 -11.79 6.64 -14.84
N VAL A 118 -11.43 6.44 -16.11
CA VAL A 118 -12.29 6.79 -17.24
C VAL A 118 -13.61 6.03 -17.18
N ALA A 119 -13.56 4.72 -16.92
CA ALA A 119 -14.76 3.90 -16.81
C ALA A 119 -15.69 4.38 -15.68
N ASN A 120 -15.15 4.67 -14.50
CA ASN A 120 -15.89 5.23 -13.37
C ASN A 120 -16.50 6.59 -13.70
N GLY A 121 -15.74 7.47 -14.37
CA GLY A 121 -16.22 8.78 -14.78
C GLY A 121 -17.39 8.68 -15.77
N ILE A 122 -17.27 7.79 -16.75
CA ILE A 122 -18.35 7.45 -17.68
C ILE A 122 -19.57 6.94 -16.90
N MET A 123 -19.40 5.96 -16.02
CA MET A 123 -20.51 5.42 -15.21
C MET A 123 -21.21 6.51 -14.40
N MET A 124 -20.50 7.46 -13.79
CA MET A 124 -21.11 8.58 -13.04
C MET A 124 -21.94 9.50 -13.94
N ILE A 125 -21.48 9.80 -15.16
CA ILE A 125 -22.23 10.62 -16.13
C ILE A 125 -23.54 9.93 -16.53
N PHE A 126 -23.50 8.61 -16.74
CA PHE A 126 -24.68 7.84 -17.13
C PHE A 126 -25.62 7.55 -15.95
N ALA A 127 -25.10 7.36 -14.73
CA ALA A 127 -25.90 7.10 -13.53
C ALA A 127 -26.92 8.21 -13.22
N GLY A 128 -26.56 9.47 -13.51
CA GLY A 128 -27.49 10.59 -13.36
C GLY A 128 -28.77 10.45 -14.19
N ARG A 129 -28.75 9.69 -15.30
CA ARG A 129 -29.93 9.52 -16.17
C ARG A 129 -31.04 8.65 -15.55
N ASN A 130 -30.74 7.89 -14.50
CA ASN A 130 -31.70 6.97 -13.87
C ASN A 130 -32.52 7.59 -12.73
N GLY A 131 -32.48 8.91 -12.55
CA GLY A 131 -33.35 9.65 -11.61
C GLY A 131 -32.65 10.24 -10.38
N GLU A 132 -31.40 9.83 -10.09
CA GLU A 132 -30.54 10.43 -9.06
C GLU A 132 -29.67 11.55 -9.64
N TRP A 133 -30.29 12.48 -10.37
CA TRP A 133 -29.57 13.51 -11.13
C TRP A 133 -28.99 14.57 -10.18
N THR A 134 -27.75 14.34 -9.72
CA THR A 134 -26.98 15.34 -8.98
C THR A 134 -25.98 15.98 -9.93
N TRP A 135 -26.07 17.30 -10.13
CA TRP A 135 -25.10 18.06 -10.94
C TRP A 135 -23.64 17.77 -10.56
N TRP A 136 -23.41 17.46 -9.29
CA TRP A 136 -22.13 17.01 -8.73
C TRP A 136 -21.60 15.74 -9.38
N GLY A 137 -22.47 14.76 -9.66
CA GLY A 137 -22.09 13.50 -10.30
C GLY A 137 -21.62 13.71 -11.75
N LEU A 138 -22.24 14.66 -12.46
CA LEU A 138 -21.82 15.02 -13.83
C LEU A 138 -20.46 15.72 -13.81
N VAL A 139 -20.26 16.69 -12.91
CA VAL A 139 -18.97 17.39 -12.75
C VAL A 139 -17.87 16.41 -12.39
N MET A 140 -18.09 15.54 -11.41
CA MET A 140 -17.11 14.53 -11.01
C MET A 140 -16.85 13.52 -12.12
N GLY A 141 -17.88 13.09 -12.84
CA GLY A 141 -17.71 12.18 -13.97
C GLY A 141 -16.83 12.76 -15.07
N ILE A 142 -17.04 14.03 -15.45
CA ILE A 142 -16.18 14.74 -16.40
C ILE A 142 -14.75 14.86 -15.87
N LEU A 143 -14.57 15.25 -14.61
CA LEU A 143 -13.26 15.35 -13.99
C LEU A 143 -12.51 14.01 -13.98
N TYR A 144 -13.19 12.90 -13.68
CA TYR A 144 -12.62 11.55 -13.72
C TYR A 144 -12.20 11.15 -15.13
N VAL A 145 -13.01 11.43 -16.15
CA VAL A 145 -12.65 11.15 -17.54
C VAL A 145 -11.41 11.95 -17.95
N LEU A 146 -11.38 13.25 -17.66
CA LEU A 146 -10.23 14.11 -17.97
C LEU A 146 -8.98 13.66 -17.21
N PHE A 147 -9.11 13.33 -15.93
CA PHE A 147 -8.02 12.83 -15.11
C PHE A 147 -7.50 11.49 -15.64
N GLY A 148 -8.38 10.57 -15.99
CA GLY A 148 -8.01 9.30 -16.58
C GLY A 148 -7.27 9.46 -17.91
N ILE A 149 -7.76 10.32 -18.82
CA ILE A 149 -7.08 10.66 -20.08
C ILE A 149 -5.68 11.26 -19.81
N PHE A 150 -5.57 12.18 -18.86
CA PHE A 150 -4.30 12.74 -18.44
C PHE A 150 -3.32 11.65 -17.97
N MET A 151 -3.81 10.66 -17.21
CA MET A 151 -2.97 9.58 -16.72
C MET A 151 -2.39 8.70 -17.84
N PHE A 152 -3.19 8.46 -18.89
CA PHE A 152 -2.73 7.76 -20.09
C PHE A 152 -1.68 8.56 -20.87
N ALA A 153 -1.90 9.87 -21.01
CA ALA A 153 -0.99 10.74 -21.75
C ALA A 153 0.35 10.95 -21.02
N HIS A 154 0.34 10.93 -19.69
CA HIS A 154 1.51 11.18 -18.85
C HIS A 154 1.69 10.10 -17.76
N PRO A 155 2.07 8.87 -18.12
CA PRO A 155 2.19 7.76 -17.17
C PRO A 155 3.26 8.01 -16.09
N LEU A 156 4.38 8.64 -16.46
CA LEU A 156 5.44 8.97 -15.50
C LEU A 156 4.99 10.05 -14.50
N ALA A 157 4.28 11.08 -14.97
CA ALA A 157 3.73 12.12 -14.09
C ALA A 157 2.66 11.54 -13.16
N THR A 158 1.87 10.58 -13.66
CA THR A 158 0.86 9.86 -12.88
C THR A 158 1.46 9.16 -11.68
N VAL A 159 2.48 8.34 -11.90
CA VAL A 159 3.12 7.61 -10.81
C VAL A 159 3.87 8.56 -9.87
N GLY A 160 4.50 9.60 -10.40
CA GLY A 160 5.09 10.67 -9.57
C GLY A 160 4.07 11.36 -8.67
N ALA A 161 2.87 11.66 -9.19
CA ALA A 161 1.78 12.24 -8.41
C ALA A 161 1.28 11.29 -7.32
N LEU A 162 1.24 9.98 -7.60
CA LEU A 162 0.92 8.97 -6.58
C LEU A 162 1.98 8.94 -5.47
N VAL A 163 3.27 9.05 -5.80
CA VAL A 163 4.35 9.13 -4.79
C VAL A 163 4.17 10.34 -3.90
N TRP A 164 3.84 11.51 -4.47
CA TRP A 164 3.56 12.70 -3.66
C TRP A 164 2.32 12.53 -2.79
N LEU A 165 1.25 11.96 -3.33
CA LEU A 165 0.03 11.68 -2.56
C LEU A 165 0.31 10.76 -1.38
N PHE A 166 1.01 9.63 -1.62
CA PHE A 166 1.39 8.69 -0.57
C PHE A 166 2.37 9.30 0.42
N GLY A 167 3.32 10.11 -0.02
CA GLY A 167 4.26 10.80 0.85
C GLY A 167 3.57 11.81 1.77
N PHE A 168 2.63 12.58 1.24
CA PHE A 168 1.82 13.51 2.03
C PHE A 168 0.99 12.75 3.07
N TRP A 169 0.33 11.66 2.64
CA TRP A 169 -0.48 10.83 3.53
C TRP A 169 0.38 10.15 4.60
N ALA A 170 1.60 9.74 4.27
CA ALA A 170 2.57 9.19 5.22
C ALA A 170 2.98 10.21 6.29
N ILE A 171 3.19 11.48 5.91
CA ILE A 171 3.46 12.56 6.87
C ILE A 171 2.26 12.76 7.80
N VAL A 172 1.04 12.87 7.24
CA VAL A 172 -0.19 13.03 8.04
C VAL A 172 -0.39 11.87 9.01
N ALA A 173 -0.24 10.64 8.54
CA ALA A 173 -0.34 9.43 9.36
C ALA A 173 0.77 9.37 10.42
N GLY A 174 1.98 9.80 10.08
CA GLY A 174 3.11 9.84 11.00
C GLY A 174 2.90 10.84 12.13
N VAL A 175 2.41 12.05 11.80
CA VAL A 175 2.02 13.06 12.78
C VAL A 175 0.92 12.51 13.71
N ALA A 176 -0.12 11.89 13.16
CA ALA A 176 -1.19 11.28 13.94
C ALA A 176 -0.69 10.17 14.88
N ALA A 177 0.24 9.33 14.43
CA ALA A 177 0.83 8.27 15.24
C ALA A 177 1.67 8.81 16.40
N ILE A 178 2.40 9.91 16.21
CA ILE A 178 3.12 10.61 17.28
C ILE A 178 2.14 11.17 18.31
N PHE A 179 1.05 11.81 17.87
CA PHE A 179 0.00 12.27 18.79
C PHE A 179 -0.59 11.13 19.61
N LEU A 180 -0.86 9.97 18.98
CA LEU A 180 -1.34 8.78 19.67
C LEU A 180 -0.33 8.27 20.71
N ALA A 181 0.97 8.26 20.38
CA ALA A 181 2.02 7.81 21.30
C ALA A 181 2.03 8.62 22.60
N PHE A 182 1.94 9.95 22.49
CA PHE A 182 1.88 10.81 23.66
C PHE A 182 0.58 10.68 24.43
N ARG A 183 -0.55 10.43 23.74
CA ARG A 183 -1.83 10.16 24.39
C ARG A 183 -1.79 8.87 25.21
N VAL A 184 -1.25 7.79 24.67
CA VAL A 184 -1.10 6.51 25.39
C VAL A 184 -0.18 6.66 26.60
N ARG A 185 0.96 7.36 26.45
CA ARG A 185 1.87 7.63 27.55
C ARG A 185 1.23 8.48 28.66
N GLY A 186 0.39 9.46 28.29
CA GLY A 186 -0.33 10.30 29.24
C GLY A 186 -1.33 9.51 30.09
N LEU A 187 -2.07 8.58 29.47
CA LEU A 187 -3.02 7.70 30.16
C LEU A 187 -2.31 6.76 31.14
N ALA A 188 -1.19 6.16 30.73
CA ALA A 188 -0.40 5.26 31.58
C ALA A 188 0.15 5.96 32.83
N LYS A 189 0.49 7.26 32.74
CA LYS A 189 1.05 8.02 33.85
C LYS A 189 0.00 8.45 34.88
N ALA A 190 -1.25 8.69 34.46
CA ALA A 190 -2.33 9.13 35.35
C ALA A 190 -2.81 8.02 36.30
N GLU A 191 -2.85 6.77 35.84
CA GLU A 191 -3.25 5.61 36.66
C GLU A 191 -2.18 5.26 37.72
N GLN A 192 -0.89 5.51 37.47
CA GLN A 192 0.17 5.27 38.48
C GLN A 192 0.15 6.26 39.65
N THR A 193 -0.57 7.38 39.53
CA THR A 193 -0.66 8.44 40.55
C THR A 193 -1.98 8.46 41.32
N SER A 194 -2.94 7.60 40.99
CA SER A 194 -4.22 7.44 41.72
C SER A 194 -4.18 6.20 42.60
#